data_AF-A0A8J8Y3V8-F1
#
_entry.id   AF-A0A8J8Y3V8-F1
#
_cell.length_a   1.000
_cell.length_b   1.000
_cell.length_c   1.000
_cell.angle_alpha   90.00
_cell.angle_beta   90.00
_cell.angle_gamma   90.00
#
_symmetry.space_group_name_H-M   'P 1'
#
loop_
_entity.id
_entity.type
_entity.pdbx_description
1 polymer ?
#
loop_
_entity_poly.entity_id
_entity_poly.type
_entity_poly.pdbx_seq_one_letter_code
_entity_poly.pdbx_strand_id
1 'polypeptide(L)'
;MAAAALPAWVSLRSRARTLRAFSTAVSPVTPVSTRGLQEGTSRNERPPRRKALPPRTEKMAVDQDWPSVYPVAAPFKPSAVPLPVRMGYPVKRGVPMAKEGNLELLKIPNFLHLTPVAIKKHCEALKDFCTEWPAALDSDEKCEKHFPIEIDSTDYVSSGPSIRNPRARVVVLRVKLSSLNLDDHAKKKLIKLVGERYCKTTDVLTIKTDRCPLRRQNRDYAVYLLTVLYHESWKTEEWEKSKTEADMEEYIWENSSSERNILETLLQMKAAEKNTEINKEELLGTKEVEEYKKSVVSLKNEEENEDLLSQYKESVKRLLNVT
;
A
#
# COMPACT_ATOMS: atom_id res chain seq x y z
N MET A 1 47.41 -21.93 16.43
CA MET A 1 47.17 -20.73 17.26
C MET A 1 45.83 -20.92 17.94
N ALA A 2 45.88 -21.19 19.25
CA ALA A 2 44.74 -21.48 20.12
C ALA A 2 43.80 -20.24 20.22
N ALA A 3 42.49 -20.44 20.08
CA ALA A 3 41.51 -20.52 21.17
C ALA A 3 41.11 -19.17 21.77
N ALA A 4 39.82 -18.82 21.62
CA ALA A 4 38.91 -18.68 22.76
C ALA A 4 37.49 -18.36 22.25
N ALA A 5 36.64 -19.38 22.32
CA ALA A 5 35.20 -19.24 22.34
C ALA A 5 34.75 -18.83 23.75
N LEU A 6 33.81 -17.88 23.85
CA LEU A 6 32.98 -17.67 25.04
C LEU A 6 31.56 -17.30 24.60
N PRO A 7 30.54 -18.12 24.89
CA PRO A 7 29.14 -17.75 24.77
C PRO A 7 28.62 -17.24 26.11
N ALA A 8 28.17 -16.00 26.18
CA ALA A 8 27.41 -15.51 27.34
C ALA A 8 25.93 -15.86 27.17
N TRP A 9 25.57 -17.07 27.58
CA TRP A 9 24.18 -17.44 27.88
C TRP A 9 23.73 -16.70 29.15
N VAL A 10 23.00 -15.61 28.99
CA VAL A 10 22.20 -15.05 30.08
C VAL A 10 20.86 -15.77 30.08
N SER A 11 20.75 -16.75 30.97
CA SER A 11 19.50 -17.42 31.31
C SER A 11 18.57 -16.42 32.02
N LEU A 12 17.59 -15.87 31.30
CA LEU A 12 16.46 -15.20 31.93
C LEU A 12 15.61 -16.26 32.64
N ARG A 13 15.83 -16.43 33.95
CA ARG A 13 14.92 -17.19 34.81
C ARG A 13 13.50 -16.64 34.66
N SER A 14 12.60 -17.50 34.20
CA SER A 14 11.16 -17.29 34.19
C SER A 14 10.64 -17.10 35.62
N ARG A 15 10.54 -15.85 36.06
CA ARG A 15 9.82 -15.49 37.28
C ARG A 15 8.33 -15.71 37.01
N ALA A 16 7.72 -16.60 37.79
CA ALA A 16 6.28 -16.86 37.74
C ALA A 16 5.49 -15.54 37.81
N ARG A 17 4.67 -15.30 36.77
CA ARG A 17 3.70 -14.21 36.76
C ARG A 17 2.59 -14.57 37.76
N THR A 18 2.69 -14.09 38.99
CA THR A 18 1.54 -13.99 39.88
C THR A 18 0.60 -12.92 39.32
N LEU A 19 -0.55 -13.34 38.82
CA LEU A 19 -1.67 -12.48 38.48
C LEU A 19 -2.10 -11.74 39.76
N ARG A 20 -1.80 -10.45 39.85
CA ARG A 20 -2.44 -9.57 40.85
C ARG A 20 -3.86 -9.31 40.37
N ALA A 21 -4.83 -9.96 41.01
CA ALA A 21 -6.21 -9.51 40.99
C ALA A 21 -6.28 -8.12 41.63
N PHE A 22 -6.86 -7.15 40.92
CA PHE A 22 -7.25 -5.88 41.51
C PHE A 22 -8.44 -6.14 42.43
N SER A 23 -8.16 -6.40 43.70
CA SER A 23 -9.18 -6.40 44.75
C SER A 23 -9.48 -4.95 45.15
N THR A 24 -10.74 -4.56 45.04
CA THR A 24 -11.27 -3.33 45.65
C THR A 24 -11.20 -3.49 47.16
N ALA A 25 -10.16 -2.91 47.78
CA ALA A 25 -10.05 -2.85 49.22
C ALA A 25 -11.16 -1.94 49.77
N VAL A 26 -12.20 -2.56 50.33
CA VAL A 26 -13.12 -1.92 51.27
C VAL A 26 -12.37 -1.79 52.59
N SER A 27 -12.14 -0.57 53.06
CA SER A 27 -11.52 -0.32 54.37
C SER A 27 -12.36 -0.95 55.48
N PRO A 28 -11.75 -1.64 56.47
CA PRO A 28 -12.49 -2.14 57.62
C PRO A 28 -12.86 -0.97 58.55
N VAL A 29 -14.12 -0.95 58.97
CA VAL A 29 -14.65 -0.03 59.99
C VAL A 29 -14.07 -0.45 61.34
N THR A 30 -13.34 0.43 62.00
CA THR A 30 -12.92 0.28 63.41
C THR A 30 -14.13 0.41 64.34
N PRO A 31 -14.31 -0.46 65.35
CA PRO A 31 -15.39 -0.31 66.32
C PRO A 31 -15.02 0.79 67.32
N VAL A 32 -15.92 1.75 67.49
CA VAL A 32 -15.80 2.82 68.49
C VAL A 32 -16.12 2.24 69.87
N SER A 33 -15.24 2.51 70.84
CA SER A 33 -15.36 2.13 72.25
C SER A 33 -16.47 2.95 72.94
N THR A 34 -17.42 2.24 73.57
CA THR A 34 -18.50 2.79 74.38
C THR A 34 -18.00 3.10 75.79
N ARG A 35 -17.99 4.38 76.19
CA ARG A 35 -17.99 4.81 77.61
C ARG A 35 -18.76 6.12 77.79
N GLY A 36 -19.68 6.12 78.76
CA GLY A 36 -20.13 7.32 79.48
C GLY A 36 -21.47 7.89 79.05
N LEU A 37 -22.49 7.62 79.86
CA LEU A 37 -23.86 8.14 79.79
C LEU A 37 -23.92 9.59 80.31
N GLN A 38 -24.64 10.49 79.62
CA GLN A 38 -25.38 11.60 80.27
C GLN A 38 -26.46 12.18 79.33
N GLU A 39 -27.69 12.07 79.83
CA GLU A 39 -28.91 12.89 79.68
C GLU A 39 -29.13 13.79 78.44
N GLY A 40 -30.20 13.47 77.71
CA GLY A 40 -31.29 14.38 77.35
C GLY A 40 -30.96 15.70 76.65
N THR A 41 -31.02 15.71 75.31
CA THR A 41 -31.66 16.80 74.55
C THR A 41 -31.91 16.39 73.10
N SER A 42 -33.11 16.68 72.63
CA SER A 42 -33.57 16.43 71.25
C SER A 42 -32.81 17.28 70.24
N ARG A 43 -32.06 16.66 69.32
CA ARG A 43 -31.82 17.21 67.97
C ARG A 43 -31.20 16.16 67.06
N ASN A 44 -32.01 15.62 66.15
CA ASN A 44 -31.52 14.95 64.94
C ASN A 44 -30.87 16.01 64.02
N GLU A 45 -29.68 16.51 64.36
CA GLU A 45 -28.90 17.36 63.46
C GLU A 45 -28.27 16.49 62.39
N ARG A 46 -28.84 16.53 61.18
CA ARG A 46 -28.20 15.96 59.98
C ARG A 46 -26.83 16.63 59.83
N PRO A 47 -25.74 15.88 59.53
CA PRO A 47 -24.43 16.49 59.29
C PRO A 47 -24.53 17.56 58.19
N PRO A 48 -23.80 18.68 58.32
CA PRO A 48 -23.90 19.78 57.37
C PRO A 48 -23.57 19.29 55.95
N ARG A 49 -24.36 19.75 54.97
CA ARG A 49 -24.15 19.38 53.57
C ARG A 49 -22.75 19.80 53.11
N ARG A 50 -22.02 18.85 52.51
CA ARG A 50 -20.70 19.11 51.92
C ARG A 50 -20.82 20.15 50.80
N LYS A 51 -20.08 21.26 50.93
CA LYS A 51 -19.99 22.30 49.89
C LYS A 51 -18.91 21.95 48.86
N ALA A 52 -19.15 22.26 47.60
CA ALA A 52 -18.15 22.15 46.55
C ALA A 52 -17.07 23.25 46.73
N LEU A 53 -15.83 22.90 46.41
CA LEU A 53 -14.74 23.88 46.34
C LEU A 53 -14.85 24.70 45.05
N PRO A 54 -14.27 25.92 45.00
CA PRO A 54 -14.19 26.70 43.77
C PRO A 54 -13.43 25.95 42.67
N PRO A 55 -13.73 26.20 41.39
CA PRO A 55 -13.02 25.58 40.28
C PRO A 55 -11.56 26.04 40.27
N ARG A 56 -10.65 25.14 39.86
CA ARG A 56 -9.22 25.45 39.84
C ARG A 56 -8.83 26.52 38.82
N THR A 57 -9.72 26.89 37.90
CA THR A 57 -9.52 27.97 36.92
C THR A 57 -9.26 29.32 37.57
N GLU A 58 -9.78 29.57 38.78
CA GLU A 58 -9.53 30.81 39.54
C GLU A 58 -8.07 30.95 40.01
N LYS A 59 -7.34 29.83 40.08
CA LYS A 59 -5.94 29.78 40.54
C LYS A 59 -4.93 29.71 39.38
N MET A 60 -5.40 29.69 38.14
CA MET A 60 -4.56 29.52 36.97
C MET A 60 -3.93 30.85 36.55
N ALA A 61 -2.62 30.85 36.36
CA ALA A 61 -1.93 31.99 35.75
C ALA A 61 -2.18 32.02 34.23
N VAL A 62 -2.09 33.21 33.62
CA VAL A 62 -2.36 33.41 32.19
C VAL A 62 -1.24 32.83 31.32
N ASP A 63 -0.01 32.86 31.82
CA ASP A 63 1.24 32.42 31.17
C ASP A 63 1.63 30.98 31.54
N GLN A 64 0.75 30.22 32.19
CA GLN A 64 1.03 28.84 32.59
C GLN A 64 1.20 27.89 31.39
N ASP A 65 1.90 26.78 31.62
CA ASP A 65 2.06 25.71 30.63
C ASP A 65 0.77 24.89 30.47
N TRP A 66 0.01 25.16 29.42
CA TRP A 66 -1.21 24.43 29.09
C TRP A 66 -1.04 22.92 28.88
N PRO A 67 0.01 22.41 28.21
CA PRO A 67 0.27 20.97 28.09
C PRO A 67 0.29 20.24 29.45
N SER A 68 0.83 20.87 30.50
CA SER A 68 0.82 20.30 31.86
C SER A 68 -0.59 20.20 32.46
N VAL A 69 -1.50 21.12 32.08
CA VAL A 69 -2.90 21.15 32.52
C VAL A 69 -3.73 20.04 31.86
N TYR A 70 -3.44 19.73 30.60
CA TYR A 70 -4.21 18.81 29.76
C TYR A 70 -3.26 17.91 28.94
N PRO A 71 -2.56 16.95 29.58
CA PRO A 71 -1.47 16.20 28.94
C PRO A 71 -1.94 15.13 27.95
N VAL A 72 -3.14 14.56 28.14
CA VAL A 72 -3.66 13.43 27.36
C VAL A 72 -5.12 13.65 26.97
N ALA A 73 -5.63 12.83 26.05
CA ALA A 73 -7.04 12.82 25.69
C ALA A 73 -7.92 12.60 26.94
N ALA A 74 -8.84 13.54 27.17
CA ALA A 74 -9.72 13.52 28.33
C ALA A 74 -11.08 14.15 27.97
N PRO A 75 -12.13 13.87 28.75
CA PRO A 75 -13.40 14.58 28.61
C PRO A 75 -13.26 16.06 28.97
N PHE A 76 -14.12 16.89 28.40
CA PHE A 76 -14.16 18.31 28.72
C PHE A 76 -14.49 18.52 30.21
N LYS A 77 -13.56 19.13 30.95
CA LYS A 77 -13.68 19.41 32.38
C LYS A 77 -13.88 20.91 32.59
N PRO A 78 -15.12 21.41 32.80
CA PRO A 78 -15.39 22.85 32.89
C PRO A 78 -14.64 23.54 34.03
N SER A 79 -14.37 22.81 35.12
CA SER A 79 -13.61 23.29 36.29
C SER A 79 -12.10 23.42 36.04
N ALA A 80 -11.58 22.90 34.92
CA ALA A 80 -10.16 22.89 34.58
C ALA A 80 -9.83 23.78 33.36
N VAL A 81 -10.81 24.07 32.51
CA VAL A 81 -10.62 24.85 31.27
C VAL A 81 -10.91 26.33 31.57
N PRO A 82 -9.90 27.22 31.55
CA PRO A 82 -10.04 28.63 31.92
C PRO A 82 -10.60 29.49 30.78
N LEU A 83 -11.47 28.92 29.94
CA LEU A 83 -12.11 29.63 28.84
C LEU A 83 -13.63 29.74 29.10
N PRO A 84 -14.25 30.91 28.86
CA PRO A 84 -15.69 31.09 29.01
C PRO A 84 -16.45 30.61 27.77
N VAL A 85 -16.21 29.36 27.36
CA VAL A 85 -16.87 28.75 26.19
C VAL A 85 -18.35 28.50 26.46
N ARG A 86 -19.20 28.74 25.46
CA ARG A 86 -20.64 28.50 25.50
C ARG A 86 -21.05 27.69 24.29
N MET A 87 -22.04 26.80 24.44
CA MET A 87 -22.52 25.94 23.35
C MET A 87 -23.99 25.57 23.56
N GLY A 88 -24.73 25.42 22.47
CA GLY A 88 -26.15 25.06 22.45
C GLY A 88 -27.00 26.12 21.77
N TYR A 89 -28.13 25.71 21.20
CA TYR A 89 -29.04 26.61 20.51
C TYR A 89 -29.68 27.58 21.53
N PRO A 90 -29.60 28.91 21.32
CA PRO A 90 -30.15 29.87 22.25
C PRO A 90 -31.69 29.88 22.17
N VAL A 91 -32.35 30.10 23.30
CA VAL A 91 -33.78 30.43 23.31
C VAL A 91 -34.02 31.81 22.65
N LYS A 92 -35.26 32.09 22.23
CA LYS A 92 -35.60 33.42 21.68
C LYS A 92 -35.19 34.51 22.68
N ARG A 93 -34.38 35.49 22.22
CA ARG A 93 -33.78 36.55 23.04
C ARG A 93 -32.87 36.04 24.18
N GLY A 94 -32.29 34.84 24.06
CA GLY A 94 -31.38 34.25 25.04
C GLY A 94 -29.94 34.11 24.52
N VAL A 95 -29.07 33.61 25.40
CA VAL A 95 -27.66 33.29 25.09
C VAL A 95 -27.44 31.77 25.10
N PRO A 96 -26.43 31.24 24.39
CA PRO A 96 -26.04 29.84 24.49
C PRO A 96 -25.69 29.45 25.93
N MET A 97 -25.94 28.18 26.27
CA MET A 97 -25.67 27.65 27.61
C MET A 97 -24.18 27.77 27.96
N ALA A 98 -23.90 28.03 29.23
CA ALA A 98 -22.54 28.08 29.77
C ALA A 98 -21.85 26.70 29.72
N LYS A 99 -20.61 26.60 30.19
CA LYS A 99 -19.84 25.35 30.14
C LYS A 99 -20.17 24.40 31.30
N GLU A 100 -20.66 24.94 32.41
CA GLU A 100 -21.01 24.18 33.61
C GLU A 100 -22.25 23.32 33.33
N GLY A 101 -22.09 21.99 33.40
CA GLY A 101 -23.19 21.04 33.17
C GLY A 101 -23.61 20.88 31.69
N ASN A 102 -22.86 21.43 30.74
CA ASN A 102 -23.21 21.38 29.33
C ASN A 102 -22.81 20.04 28.68
N LEU A 103 -23.80 19.22 28.37
CA LEU A 103 -23.60 17.90 27.79
C LEU A 103 -23.10 17.96 26.34
N GLU A 104 -23.43 19.02 25.58
CA GLU A 104 -22.96 19.16 24.20
C GLU A 104 -21.43 19.33 24.13
N LEU A 105 -20.85 20.06 25.08
CA LEU A 105 -19.40 20.19 25.21
C LEU A 105 -18.71 18.88 25.60
N LEU A 106 -19.41 17.95 26.25
CA LEU A 106 -18.86 16.66 26.65
C LEU A 106 -18.81 15.66 25.47
N LYS A 107 -19.74 15.79 24.51
CA LYS A 107 -19.81 14.93 23.31
C LYS A 107 -18.68 15.24 22.32
N ILE A 108 -18.17 16.46 22.31
CA ILE A 108 -17.12 16.87 21.36
C ILE A 108 -15.80 16.15 21.70
N PRO A 109 -15.17 15.45 20.74
CA PRO A 109 -13.81 14.99 20.88
C PRO A 109 -12.88 16.21 20.82
N ASN A 110 -12.56 16.76 22.00
CA ASN A 110 -11.76 17.97 22.10
C ASN A 110 -10.28 17.70 21.80
N PHE A 111 -9.59 18.73 21.30
CA PHE A 111 -8.17 18.70 20.95
C PHE A 111 -7.30 19.49 21.95
N LEU A 112 -7.77 19.65 23.19
CA LEU A 112 -7.10 20.48 24.19
C LEU A 112 -5.71 19.96 24.59
N HIS A 113 -5.44 18.67 24.40
CA HIS A 113 -4.13 18.04 24.62
C HIS A 113 -3.21 18.13 23.39
N LEU A 114 -3.75 18.45 22.20
CA LEU A 114 -3.02 18.55 20.94
C LEU A 114 -2.89 20.00 20.48
N THR A 115 -2.55 20.89 21.41
CA THR A 115 -2.25 22.29 21.06
C THR A 115 -0.93 22.40 20.29
N PRO A 116 -0.71 23.45 19.48
CA PRO A 116 0.53 23.61 18.73
C PRO A 116 1.79 23.60 19.61
N VAL A 117 1.71 24.14 20.83
CA VAL A 117 2.81 24.12 21.82
C VAL A 117 3.11 22.68 22.27
N ALA A 118 2.08 21.88 22.54
CA ALA A 118 2.24 20.47 22.89
C ALA A 118 2.86 19.68 21.72
N ILE A 119 2.34 19.85 20.50
CA ILE A 119 2.83 19.14 19.31
C ILE A 119 4.31 19.43 19.07
N LYS A 120 4.75 20.70 19.15
CA LYS A 120 6.18 21.05 19.00
C LYS A 120 7.05 20.35 20.04
N LYS A 121 6.65 20.38 21.33
CA LYS A 121 7.37 19.69 22.41
C LYS A 121 7.40 18.17 22.22
N HIS A 122 6.28 17.57 21.82
CA HIS A 122 6.18 16.13 21.57
C HIS A 122 7.05 15.71 20.39
N CYS A 123 6.97 16.41 19.25
CA CYS A 123 7.77 16.11 18.07
C CYS A 123 9.26 16.27 18.34
N GLU A 124 9.69 17.27 19.12
CA GLU A 124 11.09 17.43 19.50
C GLU A 124 11.63 16.21 20.25
N ALA A 125 10.87 15.71 21.23
CA ALA A 125 11.23 14.50 21.98
C ALA A 125 11.13 13.21 21.14
N LEU A 126 10.37 13.22 20.03
CA LEU A 126 10.23 12.07 19.14
C LEU A 126 11.29 12.03 18.03
N LYS A 127 12.04 13.10 17.79
CA LYS A 127 13.09 13.15 16.76
C LYS A 127 14.16 12.07 16.94
N ASP A 128 14.50 11.77 18.19
CA ASP A 128 15.53 10.76 18.52
C ASP A 128 15.14 9.33 18.06
N PHE A 129 13.86 9.08 17.77
CA PHE A 129 13.37 7.79 17.26
C PHE A 129 13.34 7.73 15.72
N CYS A 130 13.47 8.87 15.04
CA CYS A 130 13.44 8.95 13.59
C CYS A 130 14.82 8.69 12.99
N THR A 131 14.84 8.19 11.77
CA THR A 131 16.06 8.03 10.96
C THR A 131 15.97 8.92 9.74
N GLU A 132 17.11 9.49 9.32
CA GLU A 132 17.17 10.29 8.10
C GLU A 132 16.83 9.45 6.86
N TRP A 133 16.11 10.05 5.92
CA TRP A 133 15.82 9.43 4.64
C TRP A 133 17.08 9.45 3.75
N PRO A 134 17.42 8.37 3.01
CA PRO A 134 18.60 8.35 2.16
C PRO A 134 18.57 9.43 1.07
N ALA A 135 19.51 10.38 1.12
CA ALA A 135 19.58 11.51 0.18
C ALA A 135 19.80 11.11 -1.29
N ALA A 136 20.32 9.90 -1.55
CA ALA A 136 20.49 9.38 -2.91
C ALA A 136 19.16 9.03 -3.60
N LEU A 137 18.10 8.83 -2.82
CA LEU A 137 16.75 8.46 -3.28
C LEU A 137 15.84 9.70 -3.26
N ASP A 138 16.20 10.68 -4.08
CA ASP A 138 15.49 11.96 -4.24
C ASP A 138 14.34 11.89 -5.26
N SER A 139 14.39 10.97 -6.23
CA SER A 139 13.36 10.76 -7.24
C SER A 139 12.87 9.31 -7.32
N ASP A 140 11.61 9.14 -7.71
CA ASP A 140 10.98 7.83 -7.85
C ASP A 140 11.67 6.95 -8.91
N GLU A 141 12.23 7.55 -9.95
CA GLU A 141 13.00 6.84 -10.98
C GLU A 141 14.26 6.16 -10.40
N LYS A 142 14.97 6.84 -9.49
CA LYS A 142 16.13 6.25 -8.79
C LYS A 142 15.68 5.17 -7.82
N CYS A 143 14.56 5.37 -7.12
CA CYS A 143 13.96 4.36 -6.27
C CYS A 143 13.64 3.09 -7.05
N GLU A 144 12.99 3.21 -8.21
CA GLU A 144 12.63 2.07 -9.05
C GLU A 144 13.87 1.35 -9.63
N LYS A 145 14.92 2.09 -9.98
CA LYS A 145 16.18 1.49 -10.45
C LYS A 145 16.88 0.65 -9.37
N HIS A 146 16.90 1.12 -8.13
CA HIS A 146 17.58 0.42 -7.03
C HIS A 146 16.69 -0.60 -6.32
N PHE A 147 15.38 -0.36 -6.28
CA PHE A 147 14.37 -1.14 -5.59
C PHE A 147 13.17 -1.38 -6.53
N PRO A 148 13.28 -2.29 -7.51
CA PRO A 148 12.25 -2.50 -8.54
C PRO A 148 11.01 -3.25 -8.05
N ILE A 149 11.01 -3.73 -6.80
CA ILE A 149 9.91 -4.50 -6.21
C ILE A 149 9.22 -3.67 -5.15
N GLU A 150 7.92 -3.44 -5.35
CA GLU A 150 7.05 -2.79 -4.38
C GLU A 150 6.18 -3.83 -3.66
N ILE A 151 6.06 -3.68 -2.34
CA ILE A 151 5.24 -4.56 -1.51
C ILE A 151 4.22 -3.72 -0.77
N ASP A 152 2.96 -3.88 -1.14
CA ASP A 152 1.86 -3.21 -0.48
C ASP A 152 1.29 -4.06 0.64
N SER A 153 1.04 -3.40 1.77
CA SER A 153 0.28 -3.96 2.87
C SER A 153 -0.56 -2.88 3.55
N THR A 154 -1.74 -3.25 4.03
CA THR A 154 -2.69 -2.31 4.63
C THR A 154 -2.97 -2.68 6.07
N ASP A 155 -2.81 -1.70 6.98
CA ASP A 155 -3.16 -1.82 8.39
C ASP A 155 -4.44 -1.00 8.68
N TYR A 156 -5.30 -1.56 9.53
CA TYR A 156 -6.62 -0.99 9.84
C TYR A 156 -6.72 -0.72 11.34
N VAL A 157 -7.06 0.50 11.71
CA VAL A 157 -7.25 0.92 13.10
C VAL A 157 -8.72 1.26 13.33
N SER A 158 -9.38 0.47 14.18
CA SER A 158 -10.81 0.62 14.52
C SER A 158 -11.00 0.70 16.03
N SER A 159 -12.05 1.38 16.48
CA SER A 159 -12.46 1.36 17.89
C SER A 159 -13.12 0.02 18.24
N GLY A 160 -12.59 -0.70 19.23
CA GLY A 160 -13.18 -1.94 19.72
C GLY A 160 -12.20 -2.77 20.55
N PRO A 161 -12.67 -3.84 21.21
CA PRO A 161 -11.81 -4.72 21.99
C PRO A 161 -10.93 -5.63 21.10
N SER A 162 -11.37 -5.94 19.88
CA SER A 162 -10.63 -6.78 18.94
C SER A 162 -9.86 -5.93 17.94
N ILE A 163 -8.55 -6.18 17.84
CA ILE A 163 -7.67 -5.58 16.84
C ILE A 163 -7.59 -6.39 15.54
N ARG A 164 -8.28 -7.52 15.46
CA ARG A 164 -8.15 -8.45 14.32
C ARG A 164 -8.94 -7.91 13.12
N ASN A 165 -8.27 -7.79 11.98
CA ASN A 165 -8.90 -7.50 10.71
C ASN A 165 -8.45 -8.51 9.64
N PRO A 166 -9.37 -9.29 9.04
CA PRO A 166 -9.01 -10.29 8.03
C PRO A 166 -8.39 -9.68 6.77
N ARG A 167 -8.64 -8.40 6.48
CA ARG A 167 -8.10 -7.70 5.30
C ARG A 167 -6.61 -7.37 5.42
N ALA A 168 -6.06 -7.33 6.63
CA ALA A 168 -4.65 -7.01 6.87
C ALA A 168 -3.67 -8.10 6.43
N ARG A 169 -4.16 -9.31 6.11
CA ARG A 169 -3.33 -10.42 5.64
C ARG A 169 -2.92 -10.31 4.17
N VAL A 170 -3.65 -9.51 3.39
CA VAL A 170 -3.45 -9.39 1.94
C VAL A 170 -2.13 -8.69 1.66
N VAL A 171 -1.34 -9.26 0.76
CA VAL A 171 -0.10 -8.66 0.25
C VAL A 171 -0.22 -8.52 -1.26
N VAL A 172 0.23 -7.39 -1.79
CA VAL A 172 0.35 -7.18 -3.23
C VAL A 172 1.81 -6.88 -3.54
N LEU A 173 2.41 -7.67 -4.43
CA LEU A 173 3.74 -7.46 -4.97
C LEU A 173 3.60 -6.89 -6.37
N ARG A 174 4.27 -5.77 -6.65
CA ARG A 174 4.39 -5.20 -7.99
C ARG A 174 5.85 -5.18 -8.43
N VAL A 175 6.10 -5.51 -9.68
CA VAL A 175 7.43 -5.45 -10.29
C VAL A 175 7.30 -5.20 -11.79
N LYS A 176 8.15 -4.31 -12.34
CA LYS A 176 8.23 -4.13 -13.80
C LYS A 176 9.03 -5.25 -14.44
N LEU A 177 8.57 -5.80 -15.56
CA LEU A 177 9.31 -6.87 -16.25
C LEU A 177 10.62 -6.36 -16.84
N SER A 178 10.72 -5.09 -17.24
CA SER A 178 11.95 -4.45 -17.70
C SER A 178 13.11 -4.46 -16.68
N SER A 179 12.79 -4.56 -15.38
CA SER A 179 13.79 -4.62 -14.30
C SER A 179 14.34 -6.03 -14.06
N LEU A 180 13.67 -7.06 -14.59
CA LEU A 180 14.08 -8.45 -14.45
C LEU A 180 15.00 -8.84 -15.62
N ASN A 181 15.98 -9.69 -15.33
CA ASN A 181 16.87 -10.24 -16.35
C ASN A 181 16.14 -11.35 -17.13
N LEU A 182 15.32 -10.98 -18.10
CA LEU A 182 14.55 -11.90 -18.95
C LEU A 182 14.97 -11.72 -20.41
N ASP A 183 15.10 -12.82 -21.14
CA ASP A 183 15.21 -12.79 -22.59
C ASP A 183 13.82 -12.73 -23.26
N ASP A 184 13.78 -12.63 -24.58
CA ASP A 184 12.52 -12.53 -25.33
C ASP A 184 11.63 -13.77 -25.14
N HIS A 185 12.24 -14.96 -25.03
CA HIS A 185 11.54 -16.21 -24.77
C HIS A 185 10.91 -16.21 -23.38
N ALA A 186 11.70 -15.96 -22.34
CA ALA A 186 11.27 -15.97 -20.96
C ALA A 186 10.24 -14.88 -20.69
N LYS A 187 10.41 -13.68 -21.27
CA LYS A 187 9.43 -12.59 -21.14
C LYS A 187 8.07 -12.99 -21.74
N LYS A 188 8.04 -13.50 -22.98
CA LYS A 188 6.79 -13.94 -23.65
C LYS A 188 6.15 -15.13 -22.91
N LYS A 189 6.95 -16.10 -22.48
CA LYS A 189 6.47 -17.25 -21.69
C LYS A 189 5.90 -16.80 -20.34
N LEU A 190 6.58 -15.90 -19.63
CA LEU A 190 6.14 -15.36 -18.36
C LEU A 190 4.79 -14.64 -18.48
N ILE A 191 4.61 -13.79 -19.50
CA ILE A 191 3.36 -13.07 -19.76
C ILE A 191 2.20 -14.05 -19.93
N LYS A 192 2.39 -15.14 -20.68
CA LYS A 192 1.37 -16.20 -20.82
C LYS A 192 1.08 -16.95 -19.51
N LEU A 193 2.10 -17.20 -18.68
CA LEU A 193 1.93 -17.89 -17.39
C LEU A 193 1.14 -17.06 -16.37
N VAL A 194 1.37 -15.74 -16.35
CA VAL A 194 0.74 -14.85 -15.35
C VAL A 194 -0.64 -14.36 -15.78
N GLY A 195 -0.92 -14.33 -17.09
CA GLY A 195 -2.21 -13.93 -17.66
C GLY A 195 -2.60 -12.50 -17.30
N GLU A 196 -3.82 -12.31 -16.81
CA GLU A 196 -4.40 -10.99 -16.46
C GLU A 196 -3.67 -10.24 -15.33
N ARG A 197 -2.69 -10.88 -14.67
CA ARG A 197 -1.89 -10.23 -13.61
C ARG A 197 -0.85 -9.26 -14.16
N TYR A 198 -0.54 -9.34 -15.46
CA TYR A 198 0.39 -8.44 -16.13
C TYR A 198 -0.36 -7.38 -16.92
N CYS A 199 0.06 -6.13 -16.79
CA CYS A 199 -0.48 -5.01 -17.54
C CYS A 199 0.49 -4.60 -18.66
N LYS A 200 0.11 -4.79 -19.92
CA LYS A 200 0.95 -4.47 -21.09
C LYS A 200 1.25 -2.97 -21.23
N THR A 201 0.35 -2.10 -20.79
CA THR A 201 0.53 -0.63 -20.92
C THR A 201 1.53 -0.06 -19.92
N THR A 202 1.60 -0.61 -18.71
CA THR A 202 2.51 -0.14 -17.65
C THR A 202 3.73 -1.02 -17.45
N ASP A 203 3.80 -2.18 -18.12
CA ASP A 203 4.81 -3.22 -17.96
C ASP A 203 4.91 -3.79 -16.53
N VAL A 204 3.84 -3.71 -15.74
CA VAL A 204 3.82 -4.13 -14.33
C VAL A 204 3.15 -5.49 -14.16
N LEU A 205 3.87 -6.42 -13.52
CA LEU A 205 3.33 -7.66 -12.99
C LEU A 205 2.82 -7.44 -11.56
N THR A 206 1.55 -7.79 -11.31
CA THR A 206 0.91 -7.67 -9.99
C THR A 206 0.55 -9.03 -9.42
N ILE A 207 1.24 -9.45 -8.34
CA ILE A 207 0.96 -10.69 -7.62
C ILE A 207 0.23 -10.36 -6.32
N LYS A 208 -1.06 -10.69 -6.24
CA LYS A 208 -1.87 -10.56 -5.02
C LYS A 208 -1.96 -11.91 -4.29
N THR A 209 -1.61 -11.92 -3.01
CA THR A 209 -1.67 -13.13 -2.15
C THR A 209 -2.50 -12.88 -0.89
N ASP A 210 -3.47 -13.74 -0.65
CA ASP A 210 -4.40 -13.67 0.49
C ASP A 210 -4.78 -15.04 1.09
N ARG A 211 -4.07 -16.09 0.67
CA ARG A 211 -4.32 -17.49 1.04
C ARG A 211 -3.98 -17.79 2.50
N CYS A 212 -2.85 -17.28 3.00
CA CYS A 212 -2.37 -17.59 4.34
C CYS A 212 -2.98 -16.63 5.39
N PRO A 213 -3.16 -17.08 6.64
CA PRO A 213 -3.69 -16.21 7.71
C PRO A 213 -2.78 -15.02 8.05
N LEU A 214 -1.45 -15.23 8.02
CA LEU A 214 -0.48 -14.19 8.41
C LEU A 214 0.06 -13.45 7.19
N ARG A 215 0.20 -12.12 7.34
CA ARG A 215 0.80 -11.26 6.31
C ARG A 215 2.21 -11.70 5.91
N ARG A 216 3.04 -12.10 6.88
CA ARG A 216 4.40 -12.60 6.62
C ARG A 216 4.39 -13.80 5.66
N GLN A 217 3.48 -14.75 5.88
CA GLN A 217 3.36 -15.93 5.03
C GLN A 217 2.92 -15.56 3.60
N ASN A 218 1.97 -14.64 3.45
CA ASN A 218 1.55 -14.16 2.13
C ASN A 218 2.66 -13.39 1.40
N ARG A 219 3.50 -12.65 2.13
CA ARG A 219 4.70 -12.00 1.57
C ARG A 219 5.72 -13.03 1.10
N ASP A 220 6.06 -13.99 1.94
CA ASP A 220 7.01 -15.06 1.61
C ASP A 220 6.49 -15.87 0.40
N TYR A 221 5.18 -16.13 0.35
CA TYR A 221 4.54 -16.80 -0.77
C TYR A 221 4.53 -15.96 -2.06
N ALA A 222 4.33 -14.65 -1.98
CA ALA A 222 4.40 -13.78 -3.15
C ALA A 222 5.81 -13.76 -3.76
N VAL A 223 6.84 -13.69 -2.93
CA VAL A 223 8.24 -13.78 -3.36
C VAL A 223 8.53 -15.17 -3.94
N TYR A 224 8.06 -16.24 -3.31
CA TYR A 224 8.18 -17.60 -3.85
C TYR A 224 7.56 -17.72 -5.25
N LEU A 225 6.34 -17.21 -5.44
CA LEU A 225 5.67 -17.24 -6.75
C LEU A 225 6.49 -16.49 -7.81
N LEU A 226 7.02 -15.31 -7.48
CA LEU A 226 7.88 -14.55 -8.38
C LEU A 226 9.12 -15.37 -8.78
N THR A 227 9.79 -16.00 -7.82
CA THR A 227 10.99 -16.83 -8.07
C THR A 227 10.68 -18.03 -8.95
N VAL A 228 9.59 -18.75 -8.69
CA VAL A 228 9.20 -19.92 -9.50
C VAL A 228 8.83 -19.50 -10.91
N LEU A 229 8.03 -18.43 -11.05
CA LEU A 229 7.66 -17.89 -12.37
C LEU A 229 8.89 -17.48 -13.18
N TYR A 230 9.86 -16.83 -12.54
CA TYR A 230 11.12 -16.47 -13.17
C TYR A 230 11.89 -17.72 -13.63
N HIS A 231 12.14 -18.71 -12.76
CA HIS A 231 12.88 -19.91 -13.17
C HIS A 231 12.16 -20.77 -14.21
N GLU A 232 10.84 -20.91 -14.13
CA GLU A 232 10.05 -21.67 -15.12
C GLU A 232 9.97 -20.96 -16.47
N SER A 233 10.06 -19.62 -16.48
CA SER A 233 10.10 -18.86 -17.74
C SER A 233 11.37 -19.11 -18.55
N TRP A 234 12.50 -19.39 -17.88
CA TRP A 234 13.78 -19.70 -18.54
C TRP A 234 13.89 -21.13 -19.08
N LYS A 235 13.05 -22.05 -18.61
CA LYS A 235 13.08 -23.44 -19.11
C LYS A 235 12.36 -23.50 -20.45
N THR A 236 12.92 -24.21 -21.42
CA THR A 236 12.25 -24.49 -22.69
C THR A 236 11.86 -25.97 -22.73
N GLU A 237 10.57 -26.24 -22.73
CA GLU A 237 10.03 -27.60 -22.79
C GLU A 237 9.79 -28.05 -24.24
N GLU A 238 9.72 -29.36 -24.47
CA GLU A 238 9.57 -29.92 -25.84
C GLU A 238 8.30 -29.46 -26.54
N TRP A 239 7.21 -29.30 -25.80
CA TRP A 239 5.90 -28.87 -26.32
C TRP A 239 5.91 -27.40 -26.78
N GLU A 240 6.88 -26.59 -26.35
CA GLU A 240 6.99 -25.20 -26.82
C GLU A 240 7.39 -25.11 -28.29
N LYS A 241 7.98 -26.19 -28.84
CA LYS A 241 8.27 -26.30 -30.29
C LYS A 241 7.01 -26.46 -31.13
N SER A 242 5.93 -26.96 -30.54
CA SER A 242 4.62 -27.10 -31.21
C SER A 242 3.75 -25.84 -31.13
N LYS A 243 4.35 -24.68 -30.87
CA LYS A 243 3.64 -23.39 -30.83
C LYS A 243 3.07 -23.03 -32.20
N THR A 244 1.77 -22.75 -32.26
CA THR A 244 1.09 -22.39 -33.50
C THR A 244 1.15 -20.88 -33.78
N GLU A 245 0.86 -20.47 -35.01
CA GLU A 245 0.79 -19.04 -35.38
C GLU A 245 -0.26 -18.28 -34.55
N ALA A 246 -1.36 -18.94 -34.16
CA ALA A 246 -2.41 -18.35 -33.32
C ALA A 246 -1.95 -18.06 -31.88
N ASP A 247 -0.92 -18.74 -31.40
CA ASP A 247 -0.36 -18.55 -30.05
C ASP A 247 0.69 -17.41 -30.00
N MET A 248 1.09 -16.90 -31.17
CA MET A 248 2.05 -15.80 -31.28
C MET A 248 1.38 -14.48 -30.88
N GLU A 249 2.01 -13.75 -29.97
CA GLU A 249 1.53 -12.44 -29.49
C GLU A 249 1.95 -11.30 -30.41
N GLU A 250 2.93 -11.57 -31.27
CA GLU A 250 3.46 -10.68 -32.28
C GLU A 250 3.43 -11.41 -33.61
N TYR A 251 3.01 -10.70 -34.64
CA TYR A 251 3.06 -11.17 -36.00
C TYR A 251 4.51 -11.21 -36.49
N ILE A 252 4.92 -12.39 -36.92
CA ILE A 252 6.23 -12.68 -37.50
C ILE A 252 6.02 -12.87 -39.01
N TRP A 253 6.79 -12.16 -39.82
CA TRP A 253 6.66 -12.20 -41.28
C TRP A 253 7.16 -13.53 -41.86
N GLU A 254 8.24 -14.05 -41.29
CA GLU A 254 8.92 -15.25 -41.76
C GLU A 254 7.99 -16.48 -41.65
N ASN A 255 7.90 -17.26 -42.72
CA ASN A 255 7.01 -18.40 -42.90
C ASN A 255 5.51 -18.07 -42.80
N SER A 256 5.12 -16.81 -42.93
CA SER A 256 3.73 -16.39 -42.85
C SER A 256 2.94 -16.63 -44.15
N SER A 257 1.61 -16.53 -44.07
CA SER A 257 0.74 -16.52 -45.26
C SER A 257 1.05 -15.35 -46.20
N SER A 258 1.41 -14.18 -45.67
CA SER A 258 1.68 -13.00 -46.48
C SER A 258 2.99 -13.14 -47.27
N GLU A 259 4.00 -13.78 -46.68
CA GLU A 259 5.23 -14.14 -47.39
C GLU A 259 4.97 -15.16 -48.51
N ARG A 260 4.17 -16.21 -48.24
CA ARG A 260 3.82 -17.21 -49.27
C ARG A 260 3.06 -16.57 -50.43
N ASN A 261 2.09 -15.71 -50.14
CA ASN A 261 1.26 -15.06 -51.16
C ASN A 261 2.08 -14.09 -52.02
N ILE A 262 2.97 -13.28 -51.43
CA ILE A 262 3.80 -12.34 -52.21
C ILE A 262 4.80 -13.10 -53.09
N LEU A 263 5.42 -14.16 -52.56
CA LEU A 263 6.34 -14.99 -53.34
C LEU A 263 5.62 -15.63 -54.52
N GLU A 264 4.45 -16.23 -54.30
CA GLU A 264 3.65 -16.80 -55.39
C GLU A 264 3.28 -15.75 -56.44
N THR A 265 2.89 -14.55 -56.02
CA THR A 265 2.52 -13.46 -56.94
C THR A 265 3.71 -12.99 -57.78
N LEU A 266 4.87 -12.75 -57.15
CA LEU A 266 6.08 -12.31 -57.86
C LEU A 266 6.58 -13.38 -58.84
N LEU A 267 6.47 -14.67 -58.48
CA LEU A 267 6.79 -15.77 -59.38
C LEU A 267 5.90 -15.77 -60.63
N GLN A 268 4.59 -15.53 -60.47
CA GLN A 268 3.66 -15.43 -61.60
C GLN A 268 3.95 -14.21 -62.48
N MET A 269 4.29 -13.06 -61.89
CA MET A 269 4.70 -11.87 -62.65
C MET A 269 5.98 -12.12 -63.46
N LYS A 270 6.98 -12.77 -62.87
CA LYS A 270 8.22 -13.11 -63.58
C LYS A 270 8.01 -14.13 -64.69
N ALA A 271 7.11 -15.09 -64.48
CA ALA A 271 6.70 -16.03 -65.53
C ALA A 271 5.99 -15.30 -66.70
N ALA A 272 5.14 -14.32 -66.41
CA ALA A 272 4.49 -13.49 -67.43
C ALA A 272 5.50 -12.60 -68.20
N GLU A 273 6.53 -12.11 -67.52
CA GLU A 273 7.65 -11.33 -68.10
C GLU A 273 8.66 -12.21 -68.87
N LYS A 274 8.47 -13.54 -68.94
CA LYS A 274 9.40 -14.52 -69.54
C LYS A 274 10.82 -14.47 -68.96
N ASN A 275 10.95 -14.05 -67.71
CA ASN A 275 12.25 -13.97 -67.04
C ASN A 275 12.47 -15.22 -66.16
N THR A 276 13.51 -15.99 -66.47
CA THR A 276 13.76 -17.33 -65.93
C THR A 276 14.66 -17.38 -64.68
N GLU A 277 15.16 -16.24 -64.21
CA GLU A 277 15.94 -16.18 -62.96
C GLU A 277 15.00 -16.14 -61.76
N ILE A 278 14.81 -17.32 -61.16
CA ILE A 278 13.90 -17.53 -60.03
C ILE A 278 14.74 -17.89 -58.82
N ASN A 279 15.18 -16.88 -58.08
CA ASN A 279 15.77 -17.08 -56.77
C ASN A 279 14.89 -16.45 -55.68
N LYS A 280 14.43 -17.25 -54.72
CA LYS A 280 13.60 -16.80 -53.60
C LYS A 280 14.33 -15.76 -52.74
N GLU A 281 15.63 -15.95 -52.56
CA GLU A 281 16.46 -15.07 -51.75
C GLU A 281 16.63 -13.70 -52.40
N GLU A 282 16.68 -13.65 -53.74
CA GLU A 282 16.80 -12.41 -54.50
C GLU A 282 15.51 -11.60 -54.47
N LEU A 283 14.35 -12.27 -54.60
CA LEU A 283 13.04 -11.62 -54.49
C LEU A 283 12.78 -11.05 -53.09
N LEU A 284 13.12 -11.81 -52.04
CA LEU A 284 12.98 -11.38 -50.65
C LEU A 284 13.96 -10.25 -50.26
N GLY A 285 15.11 -10.16 -50.94
CA GLY A 285 16.12 -9.12 -50.73
C GLY A 285 15.82 -7.78 -51.41
N THR A 286 14.75 -7.68 -52.19
CA THR A 286 14.38 -6.41 -52.85
C THR A 286 13.83 -5.40 -51.84
N LYS A 287 14.16 -4.12 -52.05
CA LYS A 287 13.72 -3.02 -51.17
C LYS A 287 12.19 -2.92 -51.08
N GLU A 288 11.50 -3.27 -52.16
CA GLU A 288 10.04 -3.25 -52.29
C GLU A 288 9.38 -4.27 -51.34
N VAL A 289 9.93 -5.49 -51.28
CA VAL A 289 9.44 -6.53 -50.35
C VAL A 289 9.78 -6.17 -48.90
N GLU A 290 10.89 -5.50 -48.65
CA GLU A 290 11.25 -5.04 -47.30
C GLU A 290 10.29 -3.94 -46.79
N GLU A 291 9.93 -2.97 -47.64
CA GLU A 291 8.93 -1.94 -47.30
C GLU A 291 7.55 -2.54 -47.05
N TYR A 292 7.16 -3.52 -47.86
CA TYR A 292 5.90 -4.26 -47.67
C TYR A 292 5.90 -5.07 -46.38
N LYS A 293 6.98 -5.81 -46.09
CA LYS A 293 7.17 -6.53 -44.83
C LYS A 293 7.00 -5.61 -43.63
N LYS A 294 7.67 -4.44 -43.63
CA LYS A 294 7.55 -3.45 -42.55
C LYS A 294 6.11 -2.97 -42.38
N SER A 295 5.44 -2.65 -43.49
CA SER A 295 4.05 -2.18 -43.50
C SER A 295 3.09 -3.22 -42.91
N VAL A 296 3.23 -4.50 -43.28
CA VAL A 296 2.37 -5.57 -42.75
C VAL A 296 2.63 -5.83 -41.28
N VAL A 297 3.90 -5.85 -40.86
CA VAL A 297 4.27 -6.08 -39.46
C VAL A 297 3.71 -4.98 -38.56
N SER A 298 3.85 -3.70 -38.94
CA SER A 298 3.25 -2.60 -38.20
C SER A 298 1.72 -2.68 -38.18
N LEU A 299 1.08 -2.98 -39.32
CA LEU A 299 -0.39 -3.11 -39.38
C LEU A 299 -0.92 -4.23 -38.46
N LYS A 300 -0.16 -5.31 -38.27
CA LYS A 300 -0.58 -6.47 -37.45
C LYS A 300 -0.25 -6.34 -35.96
N ASN A 301 0.80 -5.60 -35.61
CA ASN A 301 1.27 -5.48 -34.22
C ASN A 301 0.82 -4.19 -33.53
N GLU A 302 0.66 -3.12 -34.30
CA GLU A 302 0.22 -1.81 -33.82
C GLU A 302 -1.29 -1.64 -34.02
N GLU A 303 -1.85 -0.56 -33.48
CA GLU A 303 -3.25 -0.22 -33.72
C GLU A 303 -3.45 0.25 -35.17
N GLU A 304 -4.50 -0.23 -35.83
CA GLU A 304 -4.80 0.13 -37.23
C GLU A 304 -5.09 1.64 -37.35
N ASN A 305 -4.25 2.33 -38.14
CA ASN A 305 -4.37 3.75 -38.44
C ASN A 305 -4.41 3.97 -39.96
N GLU A 306 -5.04 5.06 -40.41
CA GLU A 306 -5.12 5.42 -41.84
C GLU A 306 -3.73 5.57 -42.47
N ASP A 307 -2.77 6.11 -41.70
CA ASP A 307 -1.39 6.26 -42.14
C ASP A 307 -0.74 4.91 -42.44
N LEU A 308 -0.95 3.89 -41.60
CA LEU A 308 -0.43 2.53 -41.80
C LEU A 308 -1.06 1.86 -43.03
N LEU A 309 -2.36 2.08 -43.25
CA LEU A 309 -3.06 1.60 -44.45
C LEU A 309 -2.55 2.26 -45.73
N SER A 310 -2.24 3.57 -45.67
CA SER A 310 -1.67 4.30 -46.80
C SER A 310 -0.26 3.79 -47.15
N GLN A 311 0.59 3.51 -46.15
CA GLN A 311 1.92 2.94 -46.34
C GLN A 311 1.86 1.52 -46.92
N TYR A 312 0.93 0.71 -46.42
CA TYR A 312 0.65 -0.61 -46.98
C TYR A 312 0.18 -0.52 -48.44
N LYS A 313 -0.72 0.41 -48.76
CA LYS A 313 -1.19 0.64 -50.13
C LYS A 313 -0.05 1.02 -51.07
N GLU A 314 0.79 1.97 -50.70
CA GLU A 314 1.89 2.44 -51.54
C GLU A 314 2.96 1.35 -51.75
N SER A 315 3.28 0.55 -50.72
CA SER A 315 4.21 -0.58 -50.87
C SER A 315 3.66 -1.66 -51.81
N VAL A 316 2.35 -1.98 -51.73
CA VAL A 316 1.71 -2.93 -52.65
C VAL A 316 1.63 -2.39 -54.09
N LYS A 317 1.38 -1.09 -54.27
CA LYS A 317 1.39 -0.46 -55.61
C LYS A 317 2.74 -0.61 -56.31
N ARG A 318 3.84 -0.41 -55.56
CA ARG A 318 5.20 -0.60 -56.06
C ARG A 318 5.45 -2.04 -56.47
N LEU A 319 5.06 -3.00 -55.62
CA LEU A 319 5.24 -4.44 -55.87
C LEU A 319 4.50 -4.95 -57.12
N LEU A 320 3.28 -4.47 -57.34
CA LEU A 320 2.42 -4.93 -58.44
C LEU A 320 2.56 -4.10 -59.72
N ASN A 321 3.46 -3.11 -59.76
CA ASN A 321 3.62 -2.16 -60.87
C ASN A 321 2.31 -1.43 -61.24
N VAL A 322 1.49 -1.10 -60.24
CA VAL A 322 0.22 -0.38 -60.44
C VAL A 322 0.42 1.10 -60.10
N THR A 323 0.48 1.95 -61.13
CA THR A 323 0.68 3.41 -61.00
C THR A 323 -0.57 4.15 -60.57
#